data_AF-Q12NN0-F1
#
_entry.id   AF-Q12NN0-F1
#
_cell.length_a   1.000
_cell.length_b   1.000
_cell.length_c   1.000
_cell.angle_alpha   90.00
_cell.angle_beta   90.00
_cell.angle_gamma   90.00
#
_symmetry.space_group_name_H-M   'P 1'
#
loop_
_entity.id
_entity.type
_entity.pdbx_description
1 polymer ?
#
loop_
_entity_poly.entity_id
_entity_poly.type
_entity_poly.pdbx_seq_one_letter_code
_entity_poly.pdbx_strand_id
1 'polypeptide(L)'
;MNLRKFFLIYAMSLLGLLLAFFLAYRALVVIPKMDKQQLIWQQREVGLVQQAFISEFSQLKTINYDYSVWDESYHFLETFNQGFIDSNFLPDTYTSLKIDASYFFDPKGQLIWGKAMNWQTQAELDFPQVIIGAPKIAAKLMDNNTAEGSVSGVLKSVEGVVLFSVTRVRKSDKSGDNIGFMMFLRILRPEALARLSALTGMKIEHQLFLETTLAAEDLLNLQALTELKTERKYFLGDVDNSPVLLLTLGHSEDATEFARVFFFDMASLITVLALLIFPLSLLLLVNHFLVKPIEFHTRETRRMLSNEELYCIKSSCKINELHDLQNGFNQLVETINRQQKILSIQASEDVLTKVANRRAFEQFYDVSWRAMLRQKTPLALLLCDIDHFKSYNDHYGHAAGDKVITAVAGALKTRFGRATDLVARYGGEEFAIVLTHISLDECELNAQAAIQQINALDIAHGFSPVSEKVTISIGMTIIDPNQTDLDDIDPLSLFLQTDRALYKAKKLGRNRYLVREFEAESLSPQDEFLARM
;
A
#
# COMPACT_ATOMS: atom_id res chain seq x y z
N MET A 1 -16.78 3.33 13.08
CA MET A 1 -15.91 3.59 11.91
C MET A 1 -15.94 2.36 11.02
N ASN A 2 -16.16 2.46 9.70
CA ASN A 2 -16.15 1.25 8.85
C ASN A 2 -14.71 0.77 8.59
N LEU A 3 -14.57 -0.51 8.24
CA LEU A 3 -13.28 -1.15 8.01
C LEU A 3 -12.47 -0.41 6.92
N ARG A 4 -13.15 0.06 5.87
CA ARG A 4 -12.54 0.84 4.79
C ARG A 4 -11.92 2.17 5.25
N LYS A 5 -12.62 2.95 6.10
CA LYS A 5 -12.13 4.21 6.67
C LYS A 5 -10.96 3.97 7.61
N PHE A 6 -11.02 2.90 8.42
CA PHE A 6 -9.90 2.52 9.28
C PHE A 6 -8.62 2.26 8.47
N PHE A 7 -8.68 1.41 7.44
CA PHE A 7 -7.51 1.12 6.61
C PHE A 7 -7.01 2.33 5.82
N LEU A 8 -7.92 3.21 5.37
CA LEU A 8 -7.54 4.44 4.66
C LEU A 8 -6.82 5.43 5.58
N ILE A 9 -7.32 5.63 6.81
CA ILE A 9 -6.66 6.47 7.82
C ILE A 9 -5.28 5.89 8.18
N TYR A 10 -5.19 4.57 8.37
CA TYR A 10 -3.93 3.91 8.65
C TYR A 10 -2.91 4.10 7.52
N ALA A 11 -3.32 3.87 6.26
CA ALA A 11 -2.44 4.04 5.10
C ALA A 11 -1.95 5.50 4.94
N MET A 12 -2.83 6.50 5.13
CA MET A 12 -2.43 7.91 5.10
C MET A 12 -1.47 8.26 6.24
N SER A 13 -1.69 7.73 7.43
CA SER A 13 -0.82 7.95 8.59
C SER A 13 0.57 7.35 8.37
N LEU A 14 0.63 6.12 7.84
CA LEU A 14 1.88 5.45 7.50
C LEU A 14 2.65 6.20 6.41
N LEU A 15 1.95 6.66 5.35
CA LEU A 15 2.55 7.47 4.29
C LEU A 15 3.14 8.77 4.84
N GLY A 16 2.40 9.48 5.69
CA GLY A 16 2.87 10.71 6.33
C GLY A 16 4.14 10.47 7.17
N LEU A 17 4.18 9.38 7.94
CA LEU A 17 5.33 9.01 8.75
C LEU A 17 6.55 8.66 7.90
N LEU A 18 6.38 7.89 6.82
CA LEU A 18 7.45 7.54 5.90
C LEU A 18 8.00 8.76 5.16
N LEU A 19 7.13 9.68 4.73
CA LEU A 19 7.53 10.92 4.09
C LEU A 19 8.30 11.83 5.05
N ALA A 20 7.82 11.98 6.28
CA ALA A 20 8.52 12.77 7.31
C ALA A 20 9.90 12.19 7.61
N PHE A 21 10.02 10.87 7.73
CA PHE A 21 11.31 10.19 7.92
C PHE A 21 12.25 10.41 6.73
N PHE A 22 11.74 10.30 5.50
CA PHE A 22 12.53 10.54 4.29
C PHE A 22 13.07 11.97 4.23
N LEU A 23 12.22 12.96 4.51
CA LEU A 23 12.61 14.38 4.54
C LEU A 23 13.63 14.65 5.65
N ALA A 24 13.43 14.09 6.84
CA ALA A 24 14.36 14.22 7.95
C ALA A 24 15.73 13.59 7.63
N TYR A 25 15.75 12.39 7.04
CA TYR A 25 17.00 11.75 6.59
C TYR A 25 17.75 12.61 5.56
N ARG A 26 17.03 13.18 4.59
CA ARG A 26 17.65 14.08 3.61
C ARG A 26 18.22 15.34 4.24
N ALA A 27 17.43 16.01 5.09
CA ALA A 27 17.82 17.26 5.73
C ALA A 27 19.00 17.08 6.70
N LEU A 28 19.01 16.00 7.49
CA LEU A 28 19.97 15.81 8.57
C LEU A 28 21.23 15.04 8.13
N VAL A 29 21.16 14.22 7.08
CA VAL A 29 22.27 13.33 6.67
C VAL A 29 22.78 13.65 5.28
N VAL A 30 21.89 13.74 4.29
CA VAL A 30 22.29 13.84 2.87
C VAL A 30 22.81 15.24 2.54
N ILE A 31 22.05 16.29 2.87
CA ILE A 31 22.44 17.68 2.56
C ILE A 31 23.78 18.06 3.22
N PRO A 32 24.00 17.83 4.53
CA PRO A 32 25.28 18.16 5.15
C PRO A 32 26.47 17.41 4.55
N LYS A 33 26.26 16.16 4.12
CA LYS A 33 27.30 15.36 3.46
C LYS A 33 27.65 15.93 2.08
N MET A 34 26.64 16.36 1.31
CA MET A 34 26.85 17.00 0.00
C MET A 34 27.58 18.33 0.14
N ASP A 35 27.19 19.19 1.08
CA ASP A 35 27.89 20.46 1.33
C ASP A 35 29.36 20.24 1.69
N LYS A 36 29.65 19.23 2.52
CA LYS A 36 31.03 18.85 2.86
C LYS A 36 31.80 18.37 1.63
N GLN A 37 31.19 17.58 0.74
CA GLN A 37 31.83 17.15 -0.50
C GLN A 37 32.10 18.32 -1.45
N GLN A 38 31.16 19.25 -1.57
CA GLN A 38 31.32 20.45 -2.37
C GLN A 38 32.44 21.35 -1.83
N LEU A 39 32.58 21.45 -0.51
CA LEU A 39 33.65 22.22 0.13
C LEU A 39 35.02 21.61 -0.16
N ILE A 40 35.13 20.28 -0.10
CA ILE A 40 36.35 19.53 -0.49
C ILE A 40 36.66 19.76 -1.98
N TRP A 41 35.65 19.81 -2.83
CA TRP A 41 35.83 20.10 -4.26
C TRP A 41 36.39 21.52 -4.47
N GLN A 42 35.77 22.55 -3.88
CA GLN A 42 36.29 23.93 -3.96
C GLN A 42 37.72 24.04 -3.43
N GLN A 43 38.06 23.34 -2.33
CA GLN A 43 39.44 23.32 -1.81
C GLN A 43 40.42 22.76 -2.85
N ARG A 44 40.04 21.71 -3.59
CA ARG A 44 40.89 21.12 -4.65
C ARG A 44 41.06 22.08 -5.81
N GLU A 45 40.00 22.76 -6.24
CA GLU A 45 40.07 23.73 -7.34
C GLU A 45 41.04 24.89 -7.01
N VAL A 46 40.92 25.48 -5.82
CA VAL A 46 41.86 26.52 -5.35
C VAL A 46 43.29 25.95 -5.26
N GLY A 47 43.43 24.73 -4.74
CA GLY A 47 44.71 24.04 -4.64
C GLY A 47 45.39 23.83 -5.99
N LEU A 48 44.64 23.56 -7.06
CA LEU A 48 45.19 23.45 -8.42
C LEU A 48 45.76 24.78 -8.92
N VAL A 49 45.10 25.90 -8.65
CA VAL A 49 45.61 27.23 -8.98
C VAL A 49 46.87 27.53 -8.20
N GLN A 50 46.87 27.27 -6.88
CA GLN A 50 48.06 27.42 -6.04
C GLN A 50 49.24 26.60 -6.60
N GLN A 51 49.03 25.32 -6.90
CA GLN A 51 50.08 24.44 -7.44
C GLN A 51 50.60 24.91 -8.79
N ALA A 52 49.75 25.47 -9.64
CA ALA A 52 50.18 26.04 -10.90
C ALA A 52 51.14 27.24 -10.71
N PHE A 53 50.83 28.14 -9.78
CA PHE A 53 51.74 29.25 -9.45
C PHE A 53 53.04 28.75 -8.82
N ILE A 54 52.97 27.80 -7.88
CA ILE A 54 54.16 27.17 -7.27
C ILE A 54 55.05 26.55 -8.36
N SER A 55 54.45 25.86 -9.34
CA SER A 55 55.16 25.27 -10.48
C SER A 55 55.86 26.32 -11.34
N GLU A 56 55.18 27.44 -11.65
CA GLU A 56 55.79 28.56 -12.40
C GLU A 56 56.97 29.17 -11.65
N PHE A 57 56.85 29.41 -10.33
CA PHE A 57 57.96 29.88 -9.51
C PHE A 57 59.11 28.88 -9.49
N SER A 58 58.81 27.59 -9.34
CA SER A 58 59.83 26.54 -9.32
C SER A 58 60.57 26.44 -10.64
N GLN A 59 59.87 26.52 -11.78
CA GLN A 59 60.51 26.50 -13.10
C GLN A 59 61.43 27.70 -13.32
N LEU A 60 60.95 28.90 -13.00
CA LEU A 60 61.75 30.12 -13.12
C LEU A 60 62.97 30.05 -12.18
N LYS A 61 62.79 29.49 -10.98
CA LYS A 61 63.87 29.26 -10.02
C LYS A 61 64.90 28.26 -10.51
N THR A 62 64.49 27.10 -11.03
CA THR A 62 65.43 26.10 -11.57
C THR A 62 66.29 26.70 -12.67
N ILE A 63 65.67 27.38 -13.64
CA ILE A 63 66.39 28.01 -14.74
C ILE A 63 67.34 29.11 -14.22
N ASN A 64 66.87 29.96 -13.29
CA ASN A 64 67.73 30.99 -12.69
C ASN A 64 68.90 30.40 -11.89
N TYR A 65 68.67 29.31 -11.15
CA TYR A 65 69.70 28.63 -10.38
C TYR A 65 70.78 28.03 -11.28
N ASP A 66 70.40 27.35 -12.36
CA ASP A 66 71.35 26.73 -13.29
C ASP A 66 72.32 27.77 -13.86
N TYR A 67 71.80 28.94 -14.26
CA TYR A 67 72.63 30.04 -14.75
C TYR A 67 73.44 30.72 -13.64
N SER A 68 72.95 30.76 -12.41
CA SER A 68 73.64 31.42 -11.28
C SER A 68 74.81 30.61 -10.72
N VAL A 69 74.84 29.30 -10.96
CA VAL A 69 75.87 28.37 -10.45
C VAL A 69 76.92 28.01 -11.51
N TRP A 70 76.82 28.58 -12.70
CA TRP A 70 77.85 28.44 -13.73
C TRP A 70 79.09 29.27 -13.41
N ASP A 71 80.27 28.66 -13.57
CA ASP A 71 81.56 29.35 -13.33
C ASP A 71 81.73 30.58 -14.22
N GLU A 72 81.17 30.57 -15.43
CA GLU A 72 81.17 31.73 -16.33
C GLU A 72 80.37 32.92 -15.77
N SER A 73 79.20 32.66 -15.17
CA SER A 73 78.39 33.70 -14.50
C SER A 73 79.11 34.28 -13.30
N TYR A 74 79.84 33.43 -12.56
CA TYR A 74 80.70 33.86 -11.46
C TYR A 74 81.86 34.73 -11.95
N HIS A 75 82.59 34.30 -12.97
CA HIS A 75 83.70 35.06 -13.56
C HIS A 75 83.27 36.38 -14.20
N PHE A 76 82.05 36.42 -14.77
CA PHE A 76 81.47 37.65 -15.29
C PHE A 76 81.36 38.73 -14.21
N LEU A 77 80.90 38.38 -13.01
CA LEU A 77 80.82 39.30 -11.89
C LEU A 77 82.19 39.74 -11.35
N GLU A 78 83.23 38.91 -11.45
CA GLU A 78 84.60 39.28 -11.01
C GLU A 78 85.33 40.18 -12.01
N THR A 79 85.19 39.93 -13.32
CA THR A 79 86.07 40.51 -14.35
C THR A 79 85.37 41.37 -15.39
N PHE A 80 84.03 41.43 -15.36
CA PHE A 80 83.18 42.12 -16.33
C PHE A 80 83.55 41.81 -17.79
N ASN A 81 83.28 40.57 -18.22
CA ASN A 81 83.54 40.13 -19.58
C ASN A 81 82.33 40.34 -20.50
N GLN A 82 82.40 41.34 -21.39
CA GLN A 82 81.34 41.62 -22.37
C GLN A 82 81.05 40.43 -23.31
N GLY A 83 82.07 39.63 -23.66
CA GLY A 83 81.92 38.48 -24.56
C GLY A 83 81.03 37.36 -23.99
N PHE A 84 80.93 37.25 -22.65
CA PHE A 84 80.00 36.32 -21.99
C PHE A 84 78.54 36.74 -22.22
N ILE A 85 78.26 38.05 -22.15
CA ILE A 85 76.92 38.58 -22.38
C ILE A 85 76.50 38.37 -23.83
N ASP A 86 77.41 38.67 -24.77
CA ASP A 86 77.14 38.60 -26.20
C ASP A 86 76.90 37.15 -26.67
N SER A 87 77.45 36.14 -25.98
CA SER A 87 77.24 34.73 -26.30
C SER A 87 76.05 34.07 -25.57
N ASN A 88 75.75 34.48 -24.33
CA ASN A 88 74.76 33.79 -23.49
C ASN A 88 73.38 34.48 -23.46
N PHE A 89 73.32 35.81 -23.62
CA PHE A 89 72.07 36.59 -23.52
C PHE A 89 71.61 37.16 -24.88
N LEU A 90 71.65 36.31 -25.90
CA LEU A 90 71.08 36.58 -27.22
C LEU A 90 69.54 36.60 -27.17
N PRO A 91 68.86 37.31 -28.10
CA PRO A 91 67.39 37.35 -28.15
C PRO A 91 66.72 35.96 -28.10
N ASP A 92 67.30 34.96 -28.77
CA ASP A 92 66.77 33.59 -28.79
C ASP A 92 66.85 32.89 -27.43
N THR A 93 67.80 33.26 -26.56
CA THR A 93 67.88 32.74 -25.19
C THR A 93 66.63 33.12 -24.40
N TYR A 94 66.17 34.37 -24.53
CA TYR A 94 64.96 34.85 -23.84
C TYR A 94 63.72 34.10 -24.33
N THR A 95 63.62 33.82 -25.64
CA THR A 95 62.55 33.01 -26.25
C THR A 95 62.57 31.56 -25.74
N SER A 96 63.75 30.93 -25.69
CA SER A 96 63.92 29.55 -25.25
C SER A 96 63.57 29.36 -23.77
N LEU A 97 64.09 30.25 -22.91
CA LEU A 97 63.87 30.22 -21.47
C LEU A 97 62.52 30.82 -21.06
N LYS A 98 61.84 31.51 -21.98
CA LYS A 98 60.59 32.25 -21.76
C LYS A 98 60.72 33.24 -20.60
N ILE A 99 61.78 34.03 -20.60
CA ILE A 99 62.05 35.07 -19.60
C ILE A 99 62.03 36.44 -20.30
N ASP A 100 61.63 37.47 -19.56
CA ASP A 100 61.47 38.83 -20.08
C ASP A 100 62.59 39.77 -19.62
N ALA A 101 63.35 39.42 -18.59
CA ALA A 101 64.57 40.13 -18.24
C ALA A 101 65.57 39.24 -17.50
N SER A 102 66.84 39.62 -17.60
CA SER A 102 67.92 39.11 -16.78
C SER A 102 68.76 40.25 -16.24
N TYR A 103 69.10 40.16 -14.96
CA TYR A 103 69.85 41.18 -14.25
C TYR A 103 70.93 40.53 -13.37
N PHE A 104 72.12 41.12 -13.39
CA PHE A 104 73.20 40.82 -12.46
C PHE A 104 73.35 42.00 -11.51
N PHE A 105 73.39 41.68 -10.22
CA PHE A 105 73.55 42.64 -9.15
C PHE A 105 74.77 42.31 -8.30
N ASP A 106 75.39 43.34 -7.74
CA ASP A 106 76.41 43.19 -6.72
C ASP A 106 75.78 42.70 -5.37
N PRO A 107 76.59 42.35 -4.37
CA PRO A 107 76.07 41.91 -3.06
C PRO A 107 75.19 42.94 -2.33
N LYS A 108 75.30 44.22 -2.68
CA LYS A 108 74.52 45.33 -2.09
C LYS A 108 73.22 45.61 -2.87
N GLY A 109 73.00 44.90 -3.98
CA GLY A 109 71.85 45.08 -4.87
C GLY A 109 71.99 46.22 -5.88
N GLN A 110 73.21 46.70 -6.14
CA GLN A 110 73.48 47.62 -7.23
C GLN A 110 73.56 46.87 -8.56
N LEU A 111 72.90 47.40 -9.59
CA LEU A 111 72.88 46.80 -10.92
C LEU A 111 74.28 46.84 -11.57
N ILE A 112 74.79 45.67 -11.95
CA ILE A 112 76.04 45.51 -12.71
C ILE A 112 75.74 45.42 -14.20
N TRP A 113 74.76 44.61 -14.56
CA TRP A 113 74.30 44.45 -15.95
C TRP A 113 72.84 44.04 -15.98
N GLY A 114 72.13 44.49 -17.01
CA GLY A 114 70.73 44.17 -17.22
C GLY A 114 70.33 44.19 -18.67
N LYS A 115 69.45 43.26 -19.04
CA LYS A 115 68.77 43.29 -20.34
C LYS A 115 67.34 42.80 -20.16
N ALA A 116 66.41 43.57 -20.71
CA ALA A 116 64.98 43.34 -20.62
C ALA A 116 64.37 43.42 -22.02
N MET A 117 63.64 42.38 -22.39
CA MET A 117 63.08 42.22 -23.72
C MET A 117 61.88 41.28 -23.65
N ASN A 118 60.78 41.63 -24.32
CA ASN A 118 59.63 40.78 -24.43
C ASN A 118 59.98 39.56 -25.30
N TRP A 119 59.99 38.36 -24.72
CA TRP A 119 60.44 37.17 -25.47
C TRP A 119 59.52 36.76 -26.63
N GLN A 120 58.27 37.26 -26.70
CA GLN A 120 57.35 36.98 -27.81
C GLN A 120 57.54 37.95 -28.99
N THR A 121 57.75 39.24 -28.71
CA THR A 121 57.81 40.30 -29.74
C THR A 121 59.21 40.82 -29.99
N GLN A 122 60.18 40.45 -29.16
CA GLN A 122 61.55 40.97 -29.11
C GLN A 122 61.62 42.49 -28.89
N ALA A 123 60.54 43.13 -28.44
CA ALA A 123 60.53 44.54 -28.06
C ALA A 123 61.34 44.75 -26.77
N GLU A 124 62.10 45.83 -26.71
CA GLU A 124 62.83 46.23 -25.51
C GLU A 124 61.85 46.61 -24.39
N LEU A 125 62.17 46.20 -23.15
CA LEU A 125 61.36 46.46 -21.96
C LEU A 125 62.21 47.17 -20.90
N ASP A 126 61.58 47.81 -19.93
CA ASP A 126 62.27 48.38 -18.78
C ASP A 126 61.54 48.05 -17.46
N PHE A 127 62.33 47.76 -16.42
CA PHE A 127 61.85 47.36 -15.09
C PHE A 127 62.49 48.22 -13.98
N PRO A 128 62.31 49.55 -13.98
CA PRO A 128 62.98 50.44 -13.04
C PRO A 128 62.58 50.16 -11.58
N GLN A 129 61.32 49.77 -11.34
CA GLN A 129 60.83 49.43 -10.01
C GLN A 129 61.51 48.18 -9.42
N VAL A 130 61.88 47.23 -10.28
CA VAL A 130 62.58 46.00 -9.86
C VAL A 130 64.02 46.33 -9.47
N ILE A 131 64.70 47.17 -10.26
CA ILE A 131 66.07 47.62 -9.97
C ILE A 131 66.12 48.38 -8.64
N ILE A 132 65.13 49.26 -8.39
CA ILE A 132 65.02 50.00 -7.11
C ILE A 132 64.73 49.06 -5.94
N GLY A 133 63.96 48.00 -6.16
CA GLY A 133 63.63 46.98 -5.14
C GLY A 133 64.74 45.97 -4.87
N ALA A 134 65.72 45.82 -5.76
CA ALA A 134 66.76 44.79 -5.71
C ALA A 134 67.58 44.78 -4.40
N PRO A 135 67.95 45.91 -3.78
CA PRO A 135 68.65 45.91 -2.48
C PRO A 135 67.85 45.25 -1.34
N LYS A 136 66.52 45.37 -1.35
CA LYS A 136 65.66 44.70 -0.35
C LYS A 136 65.64 43.19 -0.55
N ILE A 137 65.57 42.75 -1.81
CA ILE A 137 65.62 41.34 -2.18
C ILE A 137 66.99 40.75 -1.82
N ALA A 138 68.06 41.50 -2.06
CA ALA A 138 69.43 41.16 -1.64
C ALA A 138 69.49 40.91 -0.12
N ALA A 139 68.98 41.85 0.69
CA ALA A 139 68.97 41.71 2.14
C ALA A 139 68.24 40.43 2.60
N LYS A 140 67.07 40.13 2.02
CA LYS A 140 66.33 38.91 2.35
C LYS A 140 67.01 37.62 1.88
N LEU A 141 67.66 37.65 0.72
CA LEU A 141 68.48 36.54 0.25
C LEU A 141 69.63 36.26 1.20
N MET A 142 70.26 37.30 1.76
CA MET A 142 71.38 37.18 2.69
C MET A 142 70.95 36.71 4.09
N ASP A 143 69.77 37.13 4.55
CA ASP A 143 69.19 36.74 5.85
C ASP A 143 68.61 35.32 5.85
N ASN A 144 68.04 34.88 4.73
CA ASN A 144 67.57 33.51 4.57
C ASN A 144 68.75 32.52 4.54
N ASN A 145 68.93 31.78 5.63
CA ASN A 145 69.83 30.62 5.75
C ASN A 145 69.37 29.41 4.89
N THR A 146 68.73 29.65 3.75
CA THR A 146 68.25 28.60 2.86
C THR A 146 69.42 27.97 2.13
N ALA A 147 69.52 26.64 2.15
CA ALA A 147 70.63 25.87 1.57
C ALA A 147 70.90 26.17 0.08
N GLU A 148 69.89 26.66 -0.65
CA GLU A 148 69.96 26.98 -2.08
C GLU A 148 70.23 28.48 -2.37
N GLY A 149 70.02 29.38 -1.41
CA GLY A 149 70.25 30.82 -1.59
C GLY A 149 69.43 31.46 -2.71
N SER A 150 68.18 31.01 -2.91
CA SER A 150 67.25 31.55 -3.92
C SER A 150 65.92 32.00 -3.31
N VAL A 151 65.32 33.05 -3.87
CA VAL A 151 64.01 33.58 -3.51
C VAL A 151 63.23 33.86 -4.79
N SER A 152 61.96 33.49 -4.83
CA SER A 152 61.05 33.76 -5.94
C SER A 152 59.77 34.38 -5.42
N GLY A 153 59.11 35.16 -6.26
CA GLY A 153 57.88 35.86 -5.87
C GLY A 153 57.34 36.72 -6.99
N VAL A 154 56.47 37.66 -6.63
CA VAL A 154 55.77 38.53 -7.58
C VAL A 154 56.11 39.99 -7.30
N LEU A 155 56.41 40.77 -8.34
CA LEU A 155 56.64 42.20 -8.25
C LEU A 155 55.68 42.97 -9.14
N LYS A 156 55.42 44.22 -8.76
CA LYS A 156 54.71 45.18 -9.59
C LYS A 156 55.71 45.89 -10.51
N SER A 157 55.34 46.05 -11.77
CA SER A 157 56.08 46.82 -12.77
C SER A 157 55.14 47.72 -13.57
N VAL A 158 55.72 48.66 -14.32
CA VAL A 158 55.05 49.44 -15.37
C VAL A 158 54.51 48.53 -16.48
N GLU A 159 55.20 47.42 -16.75
CA GLU A 159 54.79 46.37 -17.71
C GLU A 159 53.74 45.39 -17.15
N GLY A 160 53.24 45.65 -15.93
CA GLY A 160 52.27 44.81 -15.23
C GLY A 160 52.89 43.95 -14.12
N VAL A 161 52.28 42.80 -13.87
CA VAL A 161 52.73 41.88 -12.82
C VAL A 161 53.84 40.98 -13.35
N VAL A 162 54.97 40.93 -12.64
CA VAL A 162 56.11 40.09 -13.03
C VAL A 162 56.40 39.05 -11.95
N LEU A 163 56.62 37.82 -12.39
CA LEU A 163 57.23 36.78 -11.58
C LEU A 163 58.74 37.02 -11.60
N PHE A 164 59.39 36.90 -10.46
CA PHE A 164 60.84 36.98 -10.37
C PHE A 164 61.41 35.74 -9.70
N SER A 165 62.63 35.39 -10.07
CA SER A 165 63.49 34.52 -9.28
C SER A 165 64.86 35.15 -9.14
N VAL A 166 65.39 35.12 -7.93
CA VAL A 166 66.73 35.58 -7.63
C VAL A 166 67.51 34.46 -6.98
N THR A 167 68.75 34.26 -7.42
CA THR A 167 69.68 33.28 -6.86
C THR A 167 71.04 33.91 -6.68
N ARG A 168 71.71 33.58 -5.56
CA ARG A 168 73.10 33.98 -5.33
C ARG A 168 74.02 33.36 -6.39
N VAL A 169 74.89 34.17 -6.99
CA VAL A 169 75.88 33.66 -7.94
C VAL A 169 77.03 33.03 -7.17
N ARG A 170 77.42 31.81 -7.57
CA ARG A 170 78.50 31.03 -6.96
C ARG A 170 79.13 30.11 -8.02
N LYS A 171 80.27 29.51 -7.71
CA LYS A 171 80.90 28.52 -8.59
C LYS A 171 80.15 27.18 -8.59
N SER A 172 80.42 26.37 -9.60
CA SER A 172 79.83 25.04 -9.80
C SER A 172 80.13 24.06 -8.65
N ASP A 173 81.28 24.25 -7.98
CA ASP A 173 81.70 23.53 -6.76
C ASP A 173 81.05 24.06 -5.47
N LYS A 174 80.14 25.04 -5.59
CA LYS A 174 79.46 25.77 -4.51
C LYS A 174 80.39 26.65 -3.67
N SER A 175 81.61 26.93 -4.13
CA SER A 175 82.50 27.92 -3.52
C SER A 175 82.25 29.33 -4.06
N GLY A 176 82.81 30.35 -3.39
CA GLY A 176 82.65 31.74 -3.81
C GLY A 176 81.31 32.36 -3.39
N ASP A 177 80.97 32.26 -2.10
CA ASP A 177 79.78 32.90 -1.56
C ASP A 177 79.93 34.44 -1.56
N ASN A 178 78.83 35.12 -1.89
CA ASN A 178 78.65 36.56 -1.73
C ASN A 178 79.35 37.49 -2.75
N ILE A 179 79.47 37.07 -4.03
CA ILE A 179 79.95 37.95 -5.11
C ILE A 179 78.84 38.74 -5.82
N GLY A 180 77.58 38.38 -5.59
CA GLY A 180 76.42 39.02 -6.18
C GLY A 180 75.25 38.06 -6.34
N PHE A 181 74.22 38.49 -7.04
CA PHE A 181 73.06 37.66 -7.34
C PHE A 181 72.52 37.96 -8.73
N MET A 182 71.86 36.95 -9.29
CA MET A 182 71.29 36.99 -10.61
C MET A 182 69.79 36.86 -10.52
N MET A 183 69.08 37.71 -11.24
CA MET A 183 67.62 37.79 -11.23
C MET A 183 67.07 37.53 -12.63
N PHE A 184 66.08 36.65 -12.72
CA PHE A 184 65.24 36.50 -13.89
C PHE A 184 63.84 37.03 -13.63
N LEU A 185 63.28 37.72 -14.62
CA LEU A 185 61.91 38.19 -14.62
C LEU A 185 61.11 37.51 -15.73
N ARG A 186 59.82 37.28 -15.46
CA ARG A 186 58.84 36.79 -16.42
C ARG A 186 57.52 37.54 -16.19
N ILE A 187 57.01 38.22 -17.21
CA ILE A 187 55.71 38.89 -17.16
C ILE A 187 54.61 37.83 -17.06
N LEU A 188 53.72 37.98 -16.06
CA LEU A 188 52.51 37.19 -15.94
C LEU A 188 51.49 37.66 -16.97
N ARG A 189 51.56 37.09 -18.17
CA ARG A 189 50.68 37.45 -19.29
C ARG A 189 49.25 36.92 -19.08
N PRO A 190 48.22 37.63 -19.60
CA PRO A 190 46.82 37.17 -19.52
C PRO A 190 46.60 35.76 -20.10
N GLU A 191 47.37 35.37 -21.12
CA GLU A 191 47.33 34.03 -21.73
C GLU A 191 47.68 32.91 -20.74
N ALA A 192 48.58 33.15 -19.79
CA ALA A 192 48.91 32.17 -18.76
C ALA A 192 47.71 31.93 -17.84
N LEU A 193 47.03 33.01 -17.42
CA LEU A 193 45.82 32.93 -16.60
C LEU A 193 44.65 32.32 -17.36
N ALA A 194 44.51 32.62 -18.66
CA ALA A 194 43.51 31.99 -19.52
C ALA A 194 43.73 30.47 -19.67
N ARG A 195 44.99 30.02 -19.77
CA ARG A 195 45.33 28.59 -19.76
C ARG A 195 44.99 27.94 -18.42
N LEU A 196 45.26 28.60 -17.30
CA LEU A 196 44.89 28.08 -15.97
C LEU A 196 43.37 28.02 -15.80
N SER A 197 42.64 29.03 -16.25
CA SER A 197 41.18 29.02 -16.30
C SER A 197 40.65 27.82 -17.11
N ALA A 198 41.23 27.56 -18.30
CA ALA A 198 40.86 26.42 -19.14
C ALA A 198 41.19 25.04 -18.51
N LEU A 199 42.32 24.92 -17.82
CA LEU A 199 42.74 23.67 -17.17
C LEU A 199 41.97 23.37 -15.88
N THR A 200 41.61 24.40 -15.12
CA THR A 200 40.91 24.27 -13.84
C THR A 200 39.39 24.30 -13.99
N GLY A 201 38.88 24.79 -15.12
CA GLY A 201 37.45 25.03 -15.33
C GLY A 201 36.90 26.20 -14.50
N MET A 202 37.76 26.95 -13.80
CA MET A 202 37.37 28.08 -12.96
C MET A 202 37.47 29.39 -13.72
N LYS A 203 36.57 30.31 -13.40
CA LYS A 203 36.68 31.70 -13.88
C LYS A 203 37.73 32.42 -13.04
N ILE A 204 38.92 32.64 -13.60
CA ILE A 204 40.01 33.36 -12.92
C ILE A 204 40.05 34.79 -13.46
N GLU A 205 39.65 35.74 -12.63
CA GLU A 205 39.81 37.18 -12.88
C GLU A 205 41.02 37.70 -12.11
N HIS A 206 41.75 38.66 -12.68
CA HIS A 206 42.95 39.21 -12.07
C HIS A 206 42.93 40.74 -12.15
N GLN A 207 43.32 41.37 -11.05
CA GLN A 207 43.46 42.82 -10.95
C GLN A 207 44.70 43.17 -10.12
N LEU A 208 45.33 44.31 -10.42
CA LEU A 208 46.36 44.85 -9.53
C LEU A 208 45.72 45.17 -8.18
N PHE A 209 46.37 44.76 -7.08
CA PHE A 209 45.84 45.04 -5.75
C PHE A 209 45.92 46.56 -5.48
N LEU A 210 44.76 47.15 -5.18
CA LEU A 210 44.62 48.52 -4.68
C LEU A 210 44.19 48.40 -3.22
N GLU A 211 44.79 49.18 -2.31
CA GLU A 211 44.66 49.11 -0.84
C GLU A 211 43.22 49.16 -0.26
N THR A 212 42.20 49.18 -1.09
CA THR A 212 40.79 49.12 -0.70
C THR A 212 40.38 47.73 -0.20
N THR A 213 40.46 47.57 1.13
CA THR A 213 39.45 46.94 1.99
C THR A 213 38.73 45.69 1.47
N LEU A 214 39.46 44.63 1.17
CA LEU A 214 38.89 43.29 1.02
C LEU A 214 39.76 42.29 1.79
N ALA A 215 39.13 41.49 2.65
CA ALA A 215 39.76 40.34 3.29
C ALA A 215 40.08 39.29 2.21
N ALA A 216 41.24 39.45 1.57
CA ALA A 216 41.81 38.47 0.65
C ALA A 216 42.79 37.59 1.42
N GLU A 217 42.75 36.28 1.17
CA GLU A 217 43.66 35.31 1.77
C GLU A 217 44.91 35.14 0.90
N ASP A 218 46.03 34.71 1.48
CA ASP A 218 47.26 34.45 0.75
C ASP A 218 47.13 33.14 -0.05
N LEU A 219 47.27 33.21 -1.38
CA LEU A 219 47.17 32.04 -2.25
C LEU A 219 48.27 31.00 -1.97
N LEU A 220 49.46 31.44 -1.56
CA LEU A 220 50.58 30.54 -1.28
C LEU A 220 50.47 29.89 0.10
N ASN A 221 49.65 30.44 1.00
CA ASN A 221 49.39 29.92 2.34
C ASN A 221 47.89 29.64 2.55
N LEU A 222 47.36 28.68 1.78
CA LEU A 222 45.94 28.31 1.84
C LEU A 222 45.55 27.74 3.21
N GLN A 223 44.48 28.30 3.78
CA GLN A 223 43.77 27.69 4.91
C GLN A 223 42.69 26.73 4.41
N ALA A 224 42.23 25.85 5.30
CA ALA A 224 41.10 24.96 5.01
C ALA A 224 39.82 25.78 4.87
N LEU A 225 39.11 25.61 3.76
CA LEU A 225 37.83 26.28 3.53
C LEU A 225 36.81 25.82 4.58
N THR A 226 36.08 26.77 5.16
CA THR A 226 35.05 26.52 6.19
C THR A 226 33.62 26.64 5.64
N GLU A 227 33.45 27.38 4.55
CA GLU A 227 32.13 27.74 4.00
C GLU A 227 32.11 27.64 2.48
N LEU A 228 30.94 27.43 1.90
CA LEU A 228 30.76 27.45 0.44
C LEU A 228 30.56 28.89 -0.03
N LYS A 229 31.36 29.33 -1.00
CA LYS A 229 31.24 30.65 -1.63
C LYS A 229 31.26 30.49 -3.15
N THR A 230 30.53 31.33 -3.86
CA THR A 230 30.53 31.38 -5.33
C THR A 230 31.80 32.03 -5.86
N GLU A 231 32.33 32.99 -5.12
CA GLU A 231 33.55 33.72 -5.46
C GLU A 231 34.48 33.79 -4.25
N ARG A 232 35.77 33.55 -4.47
CA ARG A 232 36.82 33.70 -3.47
C ARG A 232 37.94 34.57 -3.98
N LYS A 233 38.45 35.45 -3.12
CA LYS A 233 39.50 36.40 -3.45
C LYS A 233 40.78 36.00 -2.71
N TYR A 234 41.83 35.78 -3.47
CA TYR A 234 43.17 35.51 -2.96
C TYR A 234 44.13 36.57 -3.47
N PHE A 235 45.17 36.86 -2.71
CA PHE A 235 46.26 37.70 -3.17
C PHE A 235 47.55 36.89 -3.37
N LEU A 236 48.40 37.37 -4.27
CA LEU A 236 49.81 36.98 -4.34
C LEU A 236 50.66 38.15 -3.84
N GLY A 237 51.49 37.84 -2.85
CA GLY A 237 52.37 38.80 -2.20
C GLY A 237 53.69 39.02 -2.93
N ASP A 238 54.29 40.18 -2.69
CA ASP A 238 55.70 40.45 -2.92
C ASP A 238 56.58 39.71 -1.90
N VAL A 239 57.89 39.90 -1.99
CA VAL A 239 58.92 39.42 -1.08
C VAL A 239 58.53 39.60 0.38
N ASP A 240 57.92 40.72 0.77
CA ASP A 240 57.50 41.02 2.15
C ASP A 240 56.05 40.58 2.48
N ASN A 241 55.45 39.76 1.62
CA ASN A 241 54.05 39.34 1.65
C ASN A 241 53.03 40.48 1.47
N SER A 242 53.48 41.64 0.96
CA SER A 242 52.61 42.75 0.57
C SER A 242 51.80 42.38 -0.67
N PRO A 243 50.46 42.50 -0.68
CA PRO A 243 49.64 42.05 -1.80
C PRO A 243 49.90 42.85 -3.08
N VAL A 244 50.24 42.15 -4.17
CA VAL A 244 50.54 42.73 -5.49
C VAL A 244 49.44 42.44 -6.49
N LEU A 245 49.01 41.17 -6.55
CA LEU A 245 47.99 40.71 -7.48
C LEU A 245 46.79 40.17 -6.70
N LEU A 246 45.60 40.67 -7.02
CA LEU A 246 44.34 40.12 -6.56
C LEU A 246 43.82 39.14 -7.61
N LEU A 247 43.56 37.91 -7.17
CA LEU A 247 42.95 36.84 -7.94
C LEU A 247 41.54 36.59 -7.41
N THR A 248 40.57 36.78 -8.28
CA THR A 248 39.17 36.45 -8.04
C THR A 248 38.89 35.11 -8.71
N LEU A 249 38.65 34.09 -7.89
CA LEU A 249 38.33 32.74 -8.33
C LEU A 249 36.81 32.54 -8.24
N GLY A 250 36.15 32.48 -9.39
CA GLY A 250 34.75 32.11 -9.52
C GLY A 250 34.61 30.59 -9.61
N HIS A 251 33.95 30.01 -8.62
CA HIS A 251 33.51 28.62 -8.65
C HIS A 251 32.28 28.51 -9.55
N SER A 252 32.19 27.47 -10.38
CA SER A 252 31.06 27.29 -11.28
C SER A 252 29.74 27.12 -10.51
N GLU A 253 28.76 27.99 -10.82
CA GLU A 253 27.41 27.96 -10.22
C GLU A 253 26.60 26.73 -10.67
N ASP A 254 26.96 26.12 -11.80
CA ASP A 254 26.25 25.00 -12.43
C ASP A 254 26.11 23.77 -11.52
N ALA A 255 27.04 23.57 -10.57
CA ALA A 255 26.97 22.44 -9.64
C ALA A 255 26.26 22.78 -8.33
N THR A 256 26.18 24.05 -7.94
CA THR A 256 25.74 24.46 -6.60
C THR A 256 24.28 24.87 -6.52
N GLU A 257 23.75 25.61 -7.50
CA GLU A 257 22.31 25.92 -7.54
C GLU A 257 21.51 24.81 -8.21
N PHE A 258 22.02 24.21 -9.29
CA PHE A 258 21.30 23.15 -10.00
C PHE A 258 21.10 21.91 -9.12
N ALA A 259 22.05 21.59 -8.23
CA ALA A 259 21.94 20.51 -7.25
C ALA A 259 21.11 20.88 -6.00
N ARG A 260 21.00 22.17 -5.65
CA ARG A 260 20.19 22.63 -4.51
C ARG A 260 18.72 22.85 -4.87
N VAL A 261 18.43 23.22 -6.12
CA VAL A 261 17.08 23.54 -6.61
C VAL A 261 16.33 22.28 -7.08
N PHE A 262 17.03 21.29 -7.67
CA PHE A 262 16.42 19.98 -7.95
C PHE A 262 16.53 19.04 -6.75
N PHE A 263 15.60 19.24 -5.80
CA PHE A 263 15.31 18.41 -4.63
C PHE A 263 15.06 16.90 -4.90
N PHE A 264 15.21 16.43 -6.14
CA PHE A 264 15.04 15.03 -6.52
C PHE A 264 16.08 14.61 -7.57
N ASP A 265 17.24 14.14 -7.11
CA ASP A 265 17.99 13.16 -7.89
C ASP A 265 17.04 12.01 -8.28
N MET A 266 17.26 11.35 -9.42
CA MET A 266 16.39 10.28 -9.91
C MET A 266 16.11 9.22 -8.83
N ALA A 267 17.09 8.94 -7.97
CA ALA A 267 16.94 8.04 -6.83
C ALA A 267 15.85 8.50 -5.83
N SER A 268 15.74 9.80 -5.56
CA SER A 268 14.71 10.33 -4.65
C SER A 268 13.35 10.39 -5.28
N LEU A 269 13.28 10.69 -6.58
CA LEU A 269 12.01 10.59 -7.30
C LEU A 269 11.48 9.15 -7.24
N ILE A 270 12.35 8.18 -7.52
CA ILE A 270 12.02 6.75 -7.40
C ILE A 270 11.62 6.40 -5.97
N THR A 271 12.32 6.91 -4.96
CA THR A 271 12.01 6.65 -3.55
C THR A 271 10.64 7.20 -3.17
N VAL A 272 10.32 8.45 -3.53
CA VAL A 272 9.01 9.04 -3.26
C VAL A 272 7.90 8.30 -4.01
N LEU A 273 8.11 7.95 -5.28
CA LEU A 273 7.16 7.14 -6.03
C LEU A 273 6.95 5.77 -5.38
N ALA A 274 8.02 5.10 -4.93
CA ALA A 274 7.91 3.84 -4.20
C ALA A 274 7.14 4.01 -2.88
N LEU A 275 7.41 5.07 -2.13
CA LEU A 275 6.69 5.41 -0.89
C LEU A 275 5.21 5.73 -1.12
N LEU A 276 4.81 6.20 -2.32
CA LEU A 276 3.41 6.43 -2.67
C LEU A 276 2.72 5.17 -3.20
N ILE A 277 3.38 4.43 -4.09
CA ILE A 277 2.83 3.26 -4.77
C ILE A 277 2.67 2.09 -3.79
N PHE A 278 3.63 1.89 -2.87
CA PHE A 278 3.60 0.75 -1.95
C PHE A 278 2.40 0.78 -0.98
N PRO A 279 2.11 1.87 -0.26
CA PRO A 279 0.91 1.94 0.58
C PRO A 279 -0.39 1.85 -0.23
N LEU A 280 -0.42 2.43 -1.44
CA LEU A 280 -1.57 2.37 -2.32
C LEU A 280 -1.84 0.93 -2.80
N SER A 281 -0.81 0.21 -3.24
CA SER A 281 -0.94 -1.19 -3.69
C SER A 281 -1.36 -2.09 -2.53
N LEU A 282 -0.80 -1.88 -1.33
CA LEU A 282 -1.20 -2.58 -0.11
C LEU A 282 -2.66 -2.30 0.23
N LEU A 283 -3.11 -1.04 0.18
CA LEU A 283 -4.51 -0.66 0.41
C LEU A 283 -5.45 -1.36 -0.57
N LEU A 284 -5.10 -1.38 -1.86
CA LEU A 284 -5.89 -2.05 -2.89
C LEU A 284 -5.96 -3.57 -2.65
N LEU A 285 -4.85 -4.19 -2.23
CA LEU A 285 -4.79 -5.60 -1.92
C LEU A 285 -5.64 -5.95 -0.69
N VAL A 286 -5.48 -5.24 0.43
CA VAL A 286 -6.31 -5.40 1.64
C VAL A 286 -7.79 -5.18 1.31
N ASN A 287 -8.12 -4.15 0.53
CA ASN A 287 -9.50 -3.87 0.16
C ASN A 287 -10.12 -4.97 -0.70
N HIS A 288 -9.35 -5.54 -1.64
CA HIS A 288 -9.82 -6.59 -2.54
C HIS A 288 -9.95 -7.95 -1.84
N PHE A 289 -8.99 -8.32 -1.01
CA PHE A 289 -8.91 -9.65 -0.40
C PHE A 289 -9.57 -9.77 0.98
N LEU A 290 -9.69 -8.67 1.76
CA LEU A 290 -10.27 -8.68 3.11
C LEU A 290 -11.56 -7.86 3.18
N VAL A 291 -11.51 -6.57 2.83
CA VAL A 291 -12.63 -5.65 3.11
C VAL A 291 -13.88 -6.00 2.29
N LYS A 292 -13.75 -6.15 0.97
CA LYS A 292 -14.88 -6.45 0.08
C LYS A 292 -15.57 -7.78 0.44
N PRO A 293 -14.85 -8.90 0.66
CA PRO A 293 -15.50 -10.15 1.09
C PRO A 293 -16.26 -10.00 2.41
N ILE A 294 -15.66 -9.36 3.43
CA ILE A 294 -16.32 -9.16 4.74
C ILE A 294 -17.58 -8.30 4.59
N GLU A 295 -17.52 -7.22 3.81
CA GLU A 295 -18.69 -6.37 3.54
C GLU A 295 -19.79 -7.14 2.80
N PHE A 296 -19.43 -8.00 1.84
CA PHE A 296 -20.36 -8.87 1.15
C PHE A 296 -21.08 -9.82 2.11
N HIS A 297 -20.33 -10.59 2.91
CA HIS A 297 -20.90 -11.54 3.86
C HIS A 297 -21.78 -10.84 4.90
N THR A 298 -21.32 -9.72 5.46
CA THR A 298 -22.11 -8.93 6.43
C THR A 298 -23.43 -8.46 5.83
N ARG A 299 -23.43 -8.04 4.56
CA ARG A 299 -24.65 -7.61 3.86
C ARG A 299 -25.61 -8.77 3.64
N GLU A 300 -25.10 -9.93 3.23
CA GLU A 300 -25.94 -11.13 3.04
C GLU A 300 -26.53 -11.61 4.37
N THR A 301 -25.75 -11.66 5.46
CA THR A 301 -26.27 -11.99 6.79
C THR A 301 -27.35 -10.99 7.24
N ARG A 302 -27.16 -9.68 6.99
CA ARG A 302 -28.18 -8.68 7.32
C ARG A 302 -29.46 -8.88 6.50
N ARG A 303 -29.36 -9.28 5.22
CA ARG A 303 -30.50 -9.61 4.37
C ARG A 303 -31.27 -10.82 4.88
N MET A 304 -30.57 -11.87 5.31
CA MET A 304 -31.19 -13.04 5.94
C MET A 304 -31.99 -12.65 7.18
N LEU A 305 -31.42 -11.81 8.04
CA LEU A 305 -32.09 -11.33 9.25
C LEU A 305 -33.28 -10.42 8.95
N SER A 306 -33.18 -9.54 7.94
CA SER A 306 -34.28 -8.64 7.59
C SER A 306 -35.45 -9.35 6.91
N ASN A 307 -35.17 -10.43 6.18
CA ASN A 307 -36.17 -11.16 5.42
C ASN A 307 -36.66 -12.44 6.12
N GLU A 308 -36.10 -12.76 7.29
CA GLU A 308 -36.34 -14.00 8.05
C GLU A 308 -36.13 -15.28 7.23
N GLU A 309 -35.23 -15.23 6.25
CA GLU A 309 -34.97 -16.32 5.31
C GLU A 309 -33.51 -16.78 5.38
N LEU A 310 -33.30 -18.04 5.73
CA LEU A 310 -31.98 -18.65 5.88
C LEU A 310 -31.53 -19.37 4.61
N TYR A 311 -30.43 -18.92 4.02
CA TYR A 311 -29.85 -19.50 2.80
C TYR A 311 -28.32 -19.58 2.86
N CYS A 312 -27.73 -20.50 2.09
CA CYS A 312 -26.28 -20.64 2.01
C CYS A 312 -25.65 -19.53 1.14
N ILE A 313 -24.52 -18.98 1.58
CA ILE A 313 -23.78 -17.96 0.84
C ILE A 313 -22.84 -18.65 -0.16
N LYS A 314 -22.96 -18.28 -1.45
CA LYS A 314 -22.26 -18.91 -2.60
C LYS A 314 -21.03 -18.14 -3.12
N SER A 315 -20.49 -17.19 -2.38
CA SER A 315 -19.27 -16.47 -2.80
C SER A 315 -18.01 -17.32 -2.66
N SER A 316 -16.96 -17.01 -3.40
CA SER A 316 -15.63 -17.58 -3.17
C SER A 316 -14.75 -16.60 -2.40
N CYS A 317 -14.32 -17.00 -1.22
CA CYS A 317 -13.27 -16.31 -0.47
C CYS A 317 -11.90 -16.80 -0.97
N LYS A 318 -10.98 -15.87 -1.23
CA LYS A 318 -9.60 -16.21 -1.65
C LYS A 318 -8.67 -16.52 -0.48
N ILE A 319 -9.05 -16.09 0.73
CA ILE A 319 -8.31 -16.31 1.97
C ILE A 319 -8.91 -17.55 2.63
N ASN A 320 -8.05 -18.51 3.00
CA ASN A 320 -8.47 -19.80 3.54
C ASN A 320 -9.30 -19.63 4.82
N GLU A 321 -8.88 -18.77 5.73
CA GLU A 321 -9.58 -18.51 6.99
C GLU A 321 -10.99 -17.94 6.77
N LEU A 322 -11.16 -17.07 5.76
CA LEU A 322 -12.49 -16.56 5.38
C LEU A 322 -13.33 -17.63 4.68
N HIS A 323 -12.70 -18.51 3.90
CA HIS A 323 -13.37 -19.63 3.27
C HIS A 323 -13.88 -20.64 4.31
N ASP A 324 -13.05 -20.99 5.30
CA ASP A 324 -13.41 -21.89 6.39
C ASP A 324 -14.54 -21.30 7.24
N LEU A 325 -14.47 -19.99 7.54
CA LEU A 325 -15.55 -19.29 8.23
C LEU A 325 -16.86 -19.33 7.45
N GLN A 326 -16.82 -19.13 6.13
CA GLN A 326 -18.00 -19.23 5.26
C GLN A 326 -18.57 -20.65 5.24
N ASN A 327 -17.71 -21.67 5.14
CA ASN A 327 -18.13 -23.07 5.13
C ASN A 327 -18.79 -23.44 6.47
N GLY A 328 -18.18 -23.04 7.60
CA GLY A 328 -18.77 -23.22 8.93
C GLY A 328 -20.11 -22.51 9.07
N PHE A 329 -20.23 -21.28 8.58
CA PHE A 329 -21.51 -20.55 8.54
C PHE A 329 -22.58 -21.31 7.74
N ASN A 330 -22.24 -21.80 6.54
CA ASN A 330 -23.18 -22.55 5.70
C ASN A 330 -23.62 -23.87 6.37
N GLN A 331 -22.70 -24.58 7.04
CA GLN A 331 -23.04 -25.80 7.80
C GLN A 331 -24.01 -25.50 8.96
N LEU A 332 -23.84 -24.36 9.65
CA LEU A 332 -24.77 -23.93 10.68
C LEU A 332 -26.16 -23.63 10.11
N VAL A 333 -26.23 -22.91 8.99
CA VAL A 333 -27.49 -22.63 8.29
C VAL A 333 -28.22 -23.91 7.89
N GLU A 334 -27.51 -24.88 7.31
CA GLU A 334 -28.08 -26.18 6.94
C GLU A 334 -28.59 -26.96 8.15
N THR A 335 -27.85 -26.92 9.26
CA THR A 335 -28.24 -27.59 10.51
C THR A 335 -29.53 -26.98 11.08
N ILE A 336 -29.63 -25.64 11.10
CA ILE A 336 -30.82 -24.94 11.57
C ILE A 336 -32.03 -25.27 10.68
N ASN A 337 -31.89 -25.19 9.36
CA ASN A 337 -32.97 -25.53 8.42
C ASN A 337 -33.45 -26.99 8.60
N ARG A 338 -32.52 -27.93 8.83
CA ARG A 338 -32.85 -29.32 9.13
C ARG A 338 -33.62 -29.45 10.44
N GLN A 339 -33.18 -28.78 11.50
CA GLN A 339 -33.85 -28.80 12.80
C GLN A 339 -35.25 -28.20 12.73
N GLN A 340 -35.42 -27.06 12.05
CA GLN A 340 -36.73 -26.45 11.81
C GLN A 340 -37.68 -27.41 11.11
N LYS A 341 -37.20 -28.14 10.09
CA LYS A 341 -38.01 -29.14 9.37
C LYS A 341 -38.41 -30.30 10.29
N ILE A 342 -37.50 -30.83 11.09
CA ILE A 342 -37.78 -31.90 12.04
C ILE A 342 -38.81 -31.45 13.09
N LEU A 343 -38.63 -30.26 13.67
CA LEU A 343 -39.57 -29.70 14.64
C LEU A 343 -40.96 -29.47 14.03
N SER A 344 -41.03 -29.00 12.79
CA SER A 344 -42.29 -28.82 12.07
C SER A 344 -43.03 -30.16 11.89
N ILE A 345 -42.32 -31.22 11.48
CA ILE A 345 -42.90 -32.57 11.35
C ILE A 345 -43.39 -33.06 12.72
N GLN A 346 -42.56 -32.99 13.76
CA GLN A 346 -42.92 -33.42 15.11
C GLN A 346 -44.12 -32.65 15.68
N ALA A 347 -44.26 -31.37 15.34
CA ALA A 347 -45.40 -30.55 15.75
C ALA A 347 -46.70 -30.88 14.98
N SER A 348 -46.62 -31.60 13.86
CA SER A 348 -47.76 -31.92 12.97
C SER A 348 -48.31 -33.34 13.14
N GLU A 349 -47.63 -34.22 13.88
CA GLU A 349 -48.05 -35.60 14.12
C GLU A 349 -48.67 -35.78 15.52
N ASP A 350 -49.58 -36.74 15.66
CA ASP A 350 -50.08 -37.22 16.94
C ASP A 350 -49.06 -38.17 17.59
N VAL A 351 -48.81 -37.98 18.89
CA VAL A 351 -47.73 -38.66 19.62
C VAL A 351 -47.93 -40.18 19.65
N LEU A 352 -49.18 -40.64 19.81
CA LEU A 352 -49.54 -42.05 19.95
C LEU A 352 -49.60 -42.75 18.58
N THR A 353 -50.29 -42.15 17.63
CA THR A 353 -50.70 -42.83 16.38
C THR A 353 -49.79 -42.55 15.19
N LYS A 354 -48.96 -41.50 15.23
CA LYS A 354 -48.11 -41.05 14.10
C LYS A 354 -48.89 -40.74 12.82
N VAL A 355 -50.20 -40.52 12.91
CA VAL A 355 -50.97 -39.82 11.89
C VAL A 355 -50.93 -38.32 12.18
N ALA A 356 -51.47 -37.48 11.29
CA ALA A 356 -51.51 -36.05 11.54
C ALA A 356 -52.31 -35.74 12.82
N ASN A 357 -51.94 -34.70 13.55
CA ASN A 357 -52.73 -34.23 14.68
C ASN A 357 -53.86 -33.29 14.23
N ARG A 358 -54.77 -32.94 15.15
CA ARG A 358 -55.88 -32.01 14.88
C ARG A 358 -55.44 -30.70 14.21
N ARG A 359 -54.32 -30.11 14.66
CA ARG A 359 -53.80 -28.86 14.09
C ARG A 359 -53.38 -29.05 12.62
N ALA A 360 -52.69 -30.14 12.31
CA ALA A 360 -52.30 -30.46 10.94
C ALA A 360 -53.51 -30.77 10.06
N PHE A 361 -54.55 -31.40 10.61
CA PHE A 361 -55.85 -31.54 9.93
C PHE A 361 -56.48 -30.20 9.58
N GLU A 362 -56.64 -29.31 10.55
CA GLU A 362 -57.29 -28.00 10.34
C GLU A 362 -56.57 -27.20 9.23
N GLN A 363 -55.23 -27.22 9.24
CA GLN A 363 -54.41 -26.58 8.22
C GLN A 363 -54.58 -27.22 6.83
N PHE A 364 -54.52 -28.55 6.75
CA PHE A 364 -54.65 -29.26 5.47
C PHE A 364 -56.06 -29.13 4.90
N TYR A 365 -57.08 -29.18 5.75
CA TYR A 365 -58.49 -29.02 5.38
C TYR A 365 -58.74 -27.64 4.77
N ASP A 366 -58.26 -26.57 5.42
CA ASP A 366 -58.38 -25.20 4.93
C ASP A 366 -57.63 -24.99 3.60
N VAL A 367 -56.43 -25.57 3.44
CA VAL A 367 -55.70 -25.55 2.17
C VAL A 367 -56.47 -26.30 1.07
N SER A 368 -57.00 -27.48 1.39
CA SER A 368 -57.74 -28.34 0.46
C SER A 368 -59.07 -27.70 0.04
N TRP A 369 -59.77 -27.05 0.96
CA TRP A 369 -60.98 -26.27 0.70
C TRP A 369 -60.71 -25.17 -0.33
N ARG A 370 -59.70 -24.33 -0.10
CA ARG A 370 -59.33 -23.27 -1.04
C ARG A 370 -58.84 -23.82 -2.38
N ALA A 371 -58.16 -24.97 -2.39
CA ALA A 371 -57.73 -25.62 -3.63
C ALA A 371 -58.93 -26.12 -4.44
N MET A 372 -59.90 -26.78 -3.79
CA MET A 372 -61.17 -27.22 -4.39
C MET A 372 -61.92 -26.05 -5.04
N LEU A 373 -62.04 -24.91 -4.36
CA LEU A 373 -62.70 -23.72 -4.91
C LEU A 373 -62.00 -23.18 -6.17
N ARG A 374 -60.65 -23.14 -6.18
CA ARG A 374 -59.87 -22.63 -7.31
C ARG A 374 -59.79 -23.59 -8.49
N GLN A 375 -59.63 -24.88 -8.21
CA GLN A 375 -59.38 -25.90 -9.23
C GLN A 375 -60.67 -26.57 -9.71
N LYS A 376 -61.79 -26.32 -9.03
CA LYS A 376 -63.10 -26.94 -9.30
C LYS A 376 -63.02 -28.47 -9.28
N THR A 377 -62.34 -29.02 -8.27
CA THR A 377 -62.17 -30.47 -8.07
C THR A 377 -62.87 -30.95 -6.79
N PRO A 378 -63.53 -32.12 -6.77
CA PRO A 378 -64.26 -32.58 -5.60
C PRO A 378 -63.40 -32.75 -4.34
N LEU A 379 -64.00 -32.48 -3.18
CA LEU A 379 -63.42 -32.62 -1.84
C LEU A 379 -64.35 -33.44 -0.96
N ALA A 380 -63.84 -34.50 -0.35
CA ALA A 380 -64.58 -35.30 0.62
C ALA A 380 -63.96 -35.19 2.01
N LEU A 381 -64.82 -35.06 3.02
CA LEU A 381 -64.45 -35.12 4.43
C LEU A 381 -65.13 -36.34 5.06
N LEU A 382 -64.35 -37.14 5.79
CA LEU A 382 -64.83 -38.26 6.57
C LEU A 382 -64.46 -38.04 8.03
N LEU A 383 -65.43 -38.21 8.92
CA LEU A 383 -65.22 -38.30 10.36
C LEU A 383 -65.49 -39.73 10.80
N CYS A 384 -64.53 -40.30 11.50
CA CYS A 384 -64.52 -41.69 11.94
C CYS A 384 -64.40 -41.74 13.46
N ASP A 385 -65.21 -42.58 14.09
CA ASP A 385 -65.22 -42.79 15.54
C ASP A 385 -65.19 -44.28 15.85
N ILE A 386 -64.39 -44.66 16.85
CA ILE A 386 -64.34 -46.05 17.33
C ILE A 386 -65.58 -46.34 18.18
N ASP A 387 -66.39 -47.29 17.73
CA ASP A 387 -67.66 -47.60 18.36
C ASP A 387 -67.48 -48.15 19.78
N HIS A 388 -68.20 -47.56 20.74
CA HIS A 388 -68.16 -47.96 22.15
C HIS A 388 -66.73 -47.98 22.74
N PHE A 389 -65.86 -47.05 22.32
CA PHE A 389 -64.48 -47.00 22.78
C PHE A 389 -64.34 -46.71 24.28
N LYS A 390 -65.22 -45.87 24.85
CA LYS A 390 -65.28 -45.67 26.30
C LYS A 390 -65.52 -46.99 27.04
N SER A 391 -66.51 -47.78 26.61
CA SER A 391 -66.78 -49.11 27.16
C SER A 391 -65.58 -50.04 27.00
N TYR A 392 -64.83 -49.94 25.90
CA TYR A 392 -63.60 -50.70 25.72
C TYR A 392 -62.55 -50.33 26.78
N ASN A 393 -62.27 -49.04 26.94
CA ASN A 393 -61.30 -48.53 27.91
C ASN A 393 -61.66 -48.89 29.35
N ASP A 394 -62.94 -48.79 29.71
CA ASP A 394 -63.42 -49.08 31.07
C ASP A 394 -63.21 -50.56 31.45
N HIS A 395 -63.20 -51.48 30.47
CA HIS A 395 -63.07 -52.94 30.73
C HIS A 395 -61.65 -53.48 30.49
N TYR A 396 -60.98 -53.03 29.43
CA TYR A 396 -59.66 -53.54 29.02
C TYR A 396 -58.50 -52.62 29.46
N GLY A 397 -58.82 -51.45 30.01
CA GLY A 397 -57.85 -50.44 30.46
C GLY A 397 -57.32 -49.58 29.32
N HIS A 398 -56.86 -48.37 29.68
CA HIS A 398 -56.36 -47.38 28.72
C HIS A 398 -55.19 -47.88 27.87
N ALA A 399 -54.29 -48.71 28.42
CA ALA A 399 -53.17 -49.26 27.65
C ALA A 399 -53.61 -50.22 26.53
N ALA A 400 -54.72 -50.95 26.71
CA ALA A 400 -55.32 -51.75 25.65
C ALA A 400 -56.02 -50.83 24.63
N GLY A 401 -56.73 -49.81 25.12
CA GLY A 401 -57.32 -48.77 24.27
C GLY A 401 -56.33 -48.09 23.33
N ASP A 402 -55.16 -47.69 23.84
CA ASP A 402 -54.10 -47.08 23.05
C ASP A 402 -53.62 -47.98 21.91
N LYS A 403 -53.57 -49.30 22.13
CA LYS A 403 -53.25 -50.28 21.07
C LYS A 403 -54.35 -50.32 20.01
N VAL A 404 -55.62 -50.23 20.40
CA VAL A 404 -56.75 -50.15 19.46
C VAL A 404 -56.66 -48.87 18.63
N ILE A 405 -56.47 -47.71 19.27
CA ILE A 405 -56.32 -46.44 18.55
C ILE A 405 -55.16 -46.51 17.56
N THR A 406 -54.02 -47.08 17.97
CA THR A 406 -52.85 -47.24 17.11
C THR A 406 -53.13 -48.17 15.92
N ALA A 407 -53.80 -49.30 16.15
CA ALA A 407 -54.14 -50.25 15.10
C ALA A 407 -55.15 -49.67 14.10
N VAL A 408 -56.18 -48.97 14.60
CA VAL A 408 -57.17 -48.26 13.78
C VAL A 408 -56.50 -47.17 12.95
N ALA A 409 -55.65 -46.35 13.57
CA ALA A 409 -54.89 -45.31 12.87
C ALA A 409 -54.00 -45.89 11.76
N GLY A 410 -53.31 -46.99 12.02
CA GLY A 410 -52.49 -47.69 11.03
C GLY A 410 -53.31 -48.23 9.86
N ALA A 411 -54.47 -48.81 10.12
CA ALA A 411 -55.38 -49.29 9.08
C ALA A 411 -55.93 -48.14 8.23
N LEU A 412 -56.39 -47.05 8.85
CA LEU A 412 -56.85 -45.86 8.15
C LEU A 412 -55.72 -45.23 7.31
N LYS A 413 -54.52 -45.07 7.86
CA LYS A 413 -53.34 -44.54 7.14
C LYS A 413 -52.98 -45.40 5.93
N THR A 414 -53.09 -46.71 6.05
CA THR A 414 -52.83 -47.64 4.94
C THR A 414 -53.87 -47.51 3.84
N ARG A 415 -55.14 -47.29 4.21
CA ARG A 415 -56.24 -47.13 3.25
C ARG A 415 -56.22 -45.78 2.53
N PHE A 416 -56.01 -44.71 3.28
CA PHE A 416 -56.13 -43.32 2.83
C PHE A 416 -54.76 -42.63 2.72
N GLY A 417 -53.74 -43.37 2.28
CA GLY A 417 -52.33 -42.94 2.28
C GLY A 417 -51.84 -42.31 0.97
N ARG A 418 -52.73 -41.82 0.09
CA ARG A 418 -52.29 -41.14 -1.14
C ARG A 418 -51.60 -39.81 -0.78
N ALA A 419 -50.71 -39.34 -1.65
CA ALA A 419 -49.95 -38.10 -1.41
C ALA A 419 -50.84 -36.84 -1.25
N THR A 420 -52.08 -36.91 -1.70
CA THR A 420 -53.07 -35.83 -1.70
C THR A 420 -54.17 -36.02 -0.65
N ASP A 421 -54.07 -37.07 0.17
CA ASP A 421 -55.02 -37.40 1.23
C ASP A 421 -54.36 -37.16 2.59
N LEU A 422 -55.18 -36.89 3.61
CA LEU A 422 -54.70 -36.78 4.98
C LEU A 422 -55.57 -37.62 5.92
N VAL A 423 -54.91 -38.43 6.75
CA VAL A 423 -55.52 -39.04 7.94
C VAL A 423 -54.98 -38.32 9.16
N ALA A 424 -55.88 -37.89 10.04
CA ALA A 424 -55.53 -37.23 11.28
C ALA A 424 -56.33 -37.77 12.47
N ARG A 425 -55.73 -37.76 13.66
CA ARG A 425 -56.43 -37.97 14.92
C ARG A 425 -57.01 -36.64 15.38
N TYR A 426 -58.34 -36.53 15.38
CA TYR A 426 -59.05 -35.29 15.69
C TYR A 426 -59.19 -35.08 17.20
N GLY A 427 -59.50 -36.14 17.96
CA GLY A 427 -59.56 -36.11 19.42
C GLY A 427 -59.87 -37.49 19.99
N GLY A 428 -59.22 -37.90 21.09
CA GLY A 428 -59.51 -39.19 21.73
C GLY A 428 -59.46 -40.38 20.77
N GLU A 429 -60.63 -40.92 20.44
CA GLU A 429 -60.92 -42.03 19.52
C GLU A 429 -61.40 -41.61 18.12
N GLU A 430 -61.45 -40.32 17.85
CA GLU A 430 -61.96 -39.73 16.62
C GLU A 430 -60.84 -39.45 15.61
N PHE A 431 -61.10 -39.80 14.36
CA PHE A 431 -60.21 -39.56 13.22
C PHE A 431 -60.92 -38.74 12.16
N ALA A 432 -60.20 -37.78 11.58
CA ALA A 432 -60.66 -37.00 10.44
C ALA A 432 -59.83 -37.35 9.21
N ILE A 433 -60.49 -37.49 8.06
CA ILE A 433 -59.86 -37.89 6.81
C ILE A 433 -60.31 -36.92 5.72
N VAL A 434 -59.35 -36.32 5.03
CA VAL A 434 -59.59 -35.40 3.92
C VAL A 434 -59.12 -36.05 2.63
N LEU A 435 -60.02 -36.21 1.67
CA LEU A 435 -59.74 -36.82 0.37
C LEU A 435 -59.99 -35.79 -0.73
N THR A 436 -59.02 -35.63 -1.61
CA THR A 436 -59.10 -34.67 -2.73
C THR A 436 -59.20 -35.42 -4.05
N HIS A 437 -59.85 -34.81 -5.05
CA HIS A 437 -59.97 -35.37 -6.40
C HIS A 437 -60.64 -36.76 -6.42
N ILE A 438 -61.65 -36.97 -5.59
CA ILE A 438 -62.33 -38.26 -5.42
C ILE A 438 -63.80 -38.15 -5.83
N SER A 439 -64.36 -39.17 -6.48
CA SER A 439 -65.80 -39.24 -6.73
C SER A 439 -66.57 -39.77 -5.51
N LEU A 440 -67.88 -39.57 -5.48
CA LEU A 440 -68.72 -40.13 -4.41
C LEU A 440 -68.58 -41.66 -4.34
N ASP A 441 -68.67 -42.35 -5.48
CA ASP A 441 -68.56 -43.81 -5.55
C ASP A 441 -67.21 -44.33 -5.01
N GLU A 442 -66.11 -43.64 -5.35
CA GLU A 442 -64.79 -43.98 -4.84
C GLU A 442 -64.66 -43.73 -3.34
N CYS A 443 -65.27 -42.65 -2.85
CA CYS A 443 -65.30 -42.31 -1.43
C CYS A 443 -66.08 -43.37 -0.63
N GLU A 444 -67.25 -43.78 -1.10
CA GLU A 444 -68.04 -44.85 -0.48
C GLU A 444 -67.30 -46.19 -0.47
N LEU A 445 -66.70 -46.57 -1.61
CA LEU A 445 -65.84 -47.76 -1.70
C LEU A 445 -64.71 -47.73 -0.67
N ASN A 446 -64.07 -46.57 -0.49
CA ASN A 446 -63.00 -46.42 0.48
C ASN A 446 -63.49 -46.50 1.93
N ALA A 447 -64.64 -45.90 2.25
CA ALA A 447 -65.22 -45.98 3.58
C ALA A 447 -65.68 -47.40 3.93
N GLN A 448 -66.35 -48.08 2.99
CA GLN A 448 -66.76 -49.47 3.17
C GLN A 448 -65.55 -50.39 3.36
N ALA A 449 -64.51 -50.21 2.56
CA ALA A 449 -63.27 -50.96 2.71
C ALA A 449 -62.56 -50.65 4.03
N ALA A 450 -62.59 -49.40 4.50
CA ALA A 450 -62.04 -49.04 5.81
C ALA A 450 -62.75 -49.79 6.95
N ILE A 451 -64.09 -49.84 6.94
CA ILE A 451 -64.88 -50.61 7.92
C ILE A 451 -64.51 -52.10 7.86
N GLN A 452 -64.43 -52.67 6.66
CA GLN A 452 -64.02 -54.08 6.50
C GLN A 452 -62.60 -54.33 7.01
N GLN A 453 -61.67 -53.42 6.74
CA GLN A 453 -60.28 -53.52 7.19
C GLN A 453 -60.17 -53.43 8.70
N ILE A 454 -60.93 -52.55 9.36
CA ILE A 454 -61.01 -52.50 10.82
C ILE A 454 -61.61 -53.79 11.40
N ASN A 455 -62.71 -54.29 10.82
CA ASN A 455 -63.32 -55.55 11.24
C ASN A 455 -62.35 -56.74 11.07
N ALA A 456 -61.47 -56.69 10.06
CA ALA A 456 -60.44 -57.69 9.80
C ALA A 456 -59.23 -57.62 10.74
N LEU A 457 -59.07 -56.54 11.53
CA LEU A 457 -58.06 -56.50 12.60
C LEU A 457 -58.36 -57.51 13.73
N ASP A 458 -59.59 -58.02 13.79
CA ASP A 458 -60.03 -59.07 14.73
C ASP A 458 -59.76 -58.76 16.22
N ILE A 459 -59.86 -57.47 16.57
CA ILE A 459 -59.64 -57.01 17.94
C ILE A 459 -60.91 -57.26 18.74
N ALA A 460 -60.86 -58.14 19.74
CA ALA A 460 -62.01 -58.49 20.56
C ALA A 460 -62.56 -57.29 21.37
N HIS A 461 -63.87 -57.08 21.32
CA HIS A 461 -64.63 -56.10 22.12
C HIS A 461 -65.87 -56.77 22.74
N GLY A 462 -65.68 -57.52 23.83
CA GLY A 462 -66.72 -58.32 24.46
C GLY A 462 -67.83 -57.52 25.18
N PHE A 463 -67.69 -56.19 25.26
CA PHE A 463 -68.61 -55.31 25.98
C PHE A 463 -69.30 -54.30 25.05
N SER A 464 -69.17 -54.48 23.74
CA SER A 464 -69.91 -53.69 22.75
C SER A 464 -71.26 -54.35 22.44
N PRO A 465 -72.36 -53.59 22.47
CA PRO A 465 -73.67 -54.09 22.03
C PRO A 465 -73.78 -54.19 20.48
N VAL A 466 -72.74 -53.83 19.74
CA VAL A 466 -72.74 -53.78 18.26
C VAL A 466 -72.11 -55.03 17.64
N SER A 467 -70.98 -55.48 18.18
CA SER A 467 -70.19 -56.60 17.66
C SER A 467 -69.24 -57.12 18.74
N GLU A 468 -68.84 -58.38 18.65
CA GLU A 468 -67.79 -58.96 19.52
C GLU A 468 -66.38 -58.44 19.18
N LYS A 469 -66.26 -57.54 18.20
CA LYS A 469 -65.01 -56.95 17.72
C LYS A 469 -65.07 -55.43 17.74
N VAL A 470 -63.91 -54.77 17.72
CA VAL A 470 -63.82 -53.32 17.52
C VAL A 470 -64.35 -52.96 16.13
N THR A 471 -65.27 -52.01 16.09
CA THR A 471 -65.86 -51.46 14.85
C THR A 471 -65.70 -49.94 14.83
N ILE A 472 -65.89 -49.34 13.65
CA ILE A 472 -65.91 -47.88 13.48
C ILE A 472 -67.21 -47.45 12.82
N SER A 473 -67.67 -46.25 13.18
CA SER A 473 -68.71 -45.54 12.45
C SER A 473 -68.08 -44.40 11.66
N ILE A 474 -68.53 -44.21 10.41
CA ILE A 474 -68.01 -43.16 9.52
C ILE A 474 -69.15 -42.26 9.07
N GLY A 475 -69.03 -40.96 9.31
CA GLY A 475 -69.79 -39.94 8.60
C GLY A 475 -68.98 -39.42 7.43
N MET A 476 -69.59 -39.28 6.26
CA MET A 476 -68.92 -38.65 5.13
C MET A 476 -69.80 -37.62 4.46
N THR A 477 -69.17 -36.59 3.91
CA THR A 477 -69.80 -35.61 3.05
C THR A 477 -68.82 -35.24 1.95
N ILE A 478 -69.32 -35.14 0.73
CA ILE A 478 -68.55 -34.76 -0.46
C ILE A 478 -69.15 -33.49 -1.05
N ILE A 479 -68.27 -32.60 -1.51
CA ILE A 479 -68.62 -31.43 -2.28
C ILE A 479 -68.03 -31.57 -3.67
N ASP A 480 -68.89 -31.44 -4.69
CA ASP A 480 -68.46 -31.24 -6.06
C ASP A 480 -68.72 -29.77 -6.45
N PRO A 481 -67.68 -28.93 -6.57
CA PRO A 481 -67.83 -27.51 -6.91
C PRO A 481 -68.38 -27.26 -8.33
N ASN A 482 -68.58 -28.31 -9.14
CA ASN A 482 -69.26 -28.23 -10.45
C ASN A 482 -70.77 -28.46 -10.33
N GLN A 483 -71.25 -29.04 -9.23
CA GLN A 483 -72.66 -29.39 -9.01
C GLN A 483 -73.30 -28.57 -7.88
N THR A 484 -72.50 -27.84 -7.11
CA THR A 484 -72.93 -27.03 -5.98
C THR A 484 -72.54 -25.57 -6.20
N ASP A 485 -73.47 -24.64 -5.95
CA ASP A 485 -73.15 -23.22 -5.84
C ASP A 485 -72.46 -22.98 -4.48
N LEU A 486 -71.24 -22.44 -4.52
CA LEU A 486 -70.34 -22.33 -3.36
C LEU A 486 -70.07 -20.88 -2.94
N ASP A 487 -70.80 -19.92 -3.51
CA ASP A 487 -70.66 -18.51 -3.15
C ASP A 487 -71.02 -18.32 -1.66
N ASP A 488 -70.12 -17.66 -0.90
CA ASP A 488 -70.26 -17.35 0.53
C ASP A 488 -70.46 -18.54 1.51
N ILE A 489 -70.06 -19.76 1.12
CA ILE A 489 -70.11 -20.93 2.00
C ILE A 489 -68.91 -21.00 2.94
N ASP A 490 -69.19 -21.12 4.25
CA ASP A 490 -68.19 -21.35 5.29
C ASP A 490 -67.67 -22.81 5.24
N PRO A 491 -66.33 -23.04 5.23
CA PRO A 491 -65.72 -24.37 5.34
C PRO A 491 -66.26 -25.23 6.50
N LEU A 492 -66.74 -24.60 7.57
CA LEU A 492 -67.32 -25.27 8.73
C LEU A 492 -68.62 -26.03 8.41
N SER A 493 -69.35 -25.61 7.37
CA SER A 493 -70.59 -26.26 6.94
C SER A 493 -70.37 -27.72 6.53
N LEU A 494 -69.30 -28.00 5.78
CA LEU A 494 -68.95 -29.37 5.40
C LEU A 494 -68.58 -30.23 6.61
N PHE A 495 -67.84 -29.67 7.56
CA PHE A 495 -67.50 -30.36 8.81
C PHE A 495 -68.76 -30.75 9.61
N LEU A 496 -69.67 -29.78 9.81
CA LEU A 496 -70.93 -30.00 10.52
C LEU A 496 -71.83 -31.02 9.84
N GLN A 497 -71.91 -31.00 8.51
CA GLN A 497 -72.68 -31.98 7.75
C GLN A 497 -72.09 -33.39 7.87
N THR A 498 -70.76 -33.49 7.87
CA THR A 498 -70.04 -34.76 8.08
C THR A 498 -70.28 -35.29 9.50
N ASP A 499 -70.23 -34.43 10.51
CA ASP A 499 -70.52 -34.81 11.90
C ASP A 499 -71.97 -35.27 12.08
N ARG A 500 -72.93 -34.56 11.46
CA ARG A 500 -74.33 -34.99 11.42
C ARG A 500 -74.50 -36.37 10.76
N ALA A 501 -73.72 -36.67 9.72
CA ALA A 501 -73.71 -38.00 9.08
C ALA A 501 -73.15 -39.07 10.04
N LEU A 502 -72.05 -38.77 10.74
CA LEU A 502 -71.45 -39.66 11.74
C LEU A 502 -72.42 -39.93 12.90
N TYR A 503 -73.06 -38.89 13.42
CA TYR A 503 -74.07 -39.01 14.47
C TYR A 503 -75.24 -39.90 14.05
N LYS A 504 -75.74 -39.75 12.82
CA LYS A 504 -76.77 -40.62 12.25
C LYS A 504 -76.27 -42.06 12.11
N ALA A 505 -75.02 -42.28 11.70
CA ALA A 505 -74.43 -43.62 11.59
C ALA A 505 -74.39 -44.32 12.96
N LYS A 506 -74.00 -43.59 14.00
CA LYS A 506 -74.03 -44.06 15.39
C LYS A 506 -75.45 -44.42 15.86
N LYS A 507 -76.47 -43.64 15.47
CA LYS A 507 -77.88 -43.91 15.82
C LYS A 507 -78.50 -45.10 15.10
N LEU A 508 -78.11 -45.35 13.84
CA LEU A 508 -78.66 -46.44 13.04
C LEU A 508 -78.05 -47.82 13.38
N GLY A 509 -77.27 -47.92 14.45
CA GLY A 509 -76.71 -49.17 14.94
C GLY A 509 -75.21 -49.34 14.72
N ARG A 510 -74.48 -48.26 14.42
CA ARG A 510 -72.99 -48.24 14.33
C ARG A 510 -72.43 -49.21 13.28
N ASN A 511 -71.10 -49.41 13.25
CA ASN A 511 -70.36 -50.28 12.31
C ASN A 511 -70.78 -50.08 10.85
N ARG A 512 -70.87 -48.82 10.42
CA ARG A 512 -71.35 -48.43 9.10
C ARG A 512 -70.83 -47.07 8.71
N TYR A 513 -70.90 -46.79 7.41
CA TYR A 513 -70.77 -45.44 6.92
C TYR A 513 -72.15 -44.85 6.64
N LEU A 514 -72.27 -43.52 6.72
CA LEU A 514 -73.37 -42.79 6.12
C LEU A 514 -72.82 -41.63 5.30
N VAL A 515 -73.38 -41.47 4.12
CA VAL A 515 -73.15 -40.32 3.27
C VAL A 515 -74.24 -39.30 3.54
N ARG A 516 -73.82 -38.05 3.67
CA ARG A 516 -74.69 -36.90 3.51
C ARG A 516 -74.26 -36.17 2.23
N GLU A 517 -75.22 -35.96 1.34
CA GLU A 517 -75.04 -35.09 0.18
C GLU A 517 -74.91 -33.65 0.70
N PHE A 518 -73.94 -32.90 0.18
CA PHE A 518 -73.69 -31.56 0.69
C PHE A 518 -74.81 -30.60 0.26
N GLU A 519 -75.43 -29.94 1.23
CA GLU A 519 -76.43 -28.91 1.01
C GLU A 519 -75.82 -27.54 1.35
N ALA A 520 -75.95 -26.58 0.44
CA ALA A 520 -75.50 -25.20 0.65
C ALA A 520 -76.43 -24.47 1.64
N GLU A 521 -76.30 -24.77 2.94
CA GLU A 521 -77.01 -24.10 4.02
C GLU A 521 -76.15 -23.00 4.64
N SER A 522 -76.76 -21.83 4.91
CA SER A 522 -76.12 -20.79 5.74
C SER A 522 -76.09 -21.25 7.20
N LEU A 523 -74.93 -21.10 7.85
CA LEU A 523 -74.74 -21.52 9.24
C LEU A 523 -75.61 -20.70 10.19
N SER A 524 -76.29 -21.37 11.13
CA SER A 524 -76.93 -20.67 12.24
C SER A 524 -75.88 -20.27 13.29
N PRO A 525 -76.08 -19.17 14.05
CA PRO A 525 -75.17 -18.76 15.13
C PRO A 525 -74.95 -19.82 16.22
N GLN A 526 -75.89 -20.78 16.37
CA GLN A 526 -75.77 -21.89 17.33
C GLN A 526 -74.87 -23.01 16.79
N ASP A 527 -74.91 -23.29 15.49
CA ASP A 527 -74.05 -24.28 14.84
C ASP A 527 -72.57 -23.83 14.87
N GLU A 528 -72.32 -22.53 14.71
CA GLU A 528 -70.98 -21.94 14.74
C GLU A 528 -70.33 -22.01 16.14
N PHE A 529 -71.12 -21.93 17.21
CA PHE A 529 -70.64 -22.07 18.59
C PHE A 529 -70.30 -23.53 18.94
N LEU A 530 -71.12 -24.49 18.51
CA LEU A 530 -70.94 -25.91 18.82
C LEU A 530 -69.76 -26.53 18.07
N ALA A 531 -69.46 -26.07 16.85
CA ALA A 531 -68.34 -26.60 16.07
C ALA A 531 -66.96 -26.03 16.47
N ARG A 532 -66.93 -24.99 17.32
CA ARG A 532 -65.70 -24.34 17.82
C ARG A 532 -65.28 -24.80 19.22
N MET A 533 -66.13 -25.57 19.91
CA MET A 533 -65.76 -26.32 21.13
C MET A 533 -65.09 -27.63 20.77
#